data_AF-A0A7S1ABF9-F1
#
_entry.id   AF-A0A7S1ABF9-F1
#
_cell.length_a   1.000
_cell.length_b   1.000
_cell.length_c   1.000
_cell.angle_alpha   90.00
_cell.angle_beta   90.00
_cell.angle_gamma   90.00
#
_symmetry.space_group_name_H-M   'P 1'
#
loop_
_entity.id
_entity.type
_entity.pdbx_description
1 polymer ?
#
loop_
_entity_poly.entity_id
_entity_poly.type
_entity_poly.pdbx_seq_one_letter_code
_entity_poly.pdbx_strand_id
1 'polypeptide(L)'
;SRHTNVSLVPSPPNQWCGMVERRIDPDDAQPYTWNEFRSYYADTYKEKWIEAYWMACRVVEPKSKAISDKVTLKKRASRHGAELRQKPKTRVAVLGGSFDPPQVNHLICAAEVINARAVDEVWIVPCGYRSDKPNLSPAHVRYTMCQLSVCTFYTSEMPIRVSDINVYSGDKSSTYDLLQALEAKHPNLVFSFIIGTDWLQPGTDIREWCSTDPETGLETLRTGEALLNSYDFIVIPRPGYTVKDVSAFGPRMKMLTMPDGVNLMEGSLSSTEVRKRTDASNQARLGVGLIEGLVTPSCLSYIHKHSLYCMNVRPQEPRKVAVFGGVFDPPTNSHMISLADIIQSGMADEVIIVPCGARADKPEINPAIHRYLMCEVAVNSHFSLNAQIFASDIEVLEKEALSTYDLLTRLKAQRPECEFMFVIGTDWLQPGADFRKWVSKDPTGETISGEKLLQEFDIIVFKRPGFDVVDITEFGPRMRWMVMPYGMKKIDLNLTSTEVRNRARLSYSRKDHIETMQPTLQSLDGLVPPGVLTYIKRENLYKM
;
A
#
# COMPACT_ATOMS: atom_id res chain seq x y z
N SER A 1 -31.68 5.36 47.95
CA SER A 1 -32.20 6.62 47.38
C SER A 1 -31.56 6.83 46.02
N ARG A 2 -32.39 7.04 45.00
CA ARG A 2 -31.98 7.38 43.62
C ARG A 2 -31.26 8.72 43.62
N HIS A 3 -30.18 8.89 42.85
CA HIS A 3 -29.96 10.08 42.04
C HIS A 3 -28.95 9.78 40.92
N THR A 4 -29.47 9.88 39.70
CA THR A 4 -28.83 9.92 38.39
C THR A 4 -27.95 11.16 38.24
N ASN A 5 -26.79 11.05 37.57
CA ASN A 5 -26.09 12.21 37.03
C ASN A 5 -25.95 12.09 35.53
N VAL A 6 -26.38 13.15 34.85
CA VAL A 6 -26.68 13.26 33.43
C VAL A 6 -25.43 13.69 32.66
N SER A 7 -25.17 12.98 31.56
CA SER A 7 -24.20 13.29 30.52
C SER A 7 -24.62 14.55 29.75
N LEU A 8 -23.73 15.54 29.65
CA LEU A 8 -23.86 16.67 28.74
C LEU A 8 -23.09 16.35 27.45
N VAL A 9 -23.80 15.84 26.44
CA VAL A 9 -23.35 15.81 25.05
C VAL A 9 -23.97 17.02 24.35
N PRO A 10 -23.22 17.82 23.57
CA PRO A 10 -23.83 18.89 22.77
C PRO A 10 -24.58 18.27 21.59
N SER A 11 -25.86 18.61 21.47
CA SER A 11 -26.68 18.32 20.29
C SER A 11 -26.16 19.10 19.07
N PRO A 12 -26.12 18.52 17.86
CA PRO A 12 -25.80 19.27 16.65
C PRO A 12 -26.99 20.16 16.22
N PRO A 13 -26.72 21.31 15.57
CA PRO A 13 -27.74 22.23 15.12
C PRO A 13 -28.52 21.64 13.94
N ASN A 14 -29.84 21.64 14.08
CA ASN A 14 -30.77 21.25 13.03
C ASN A 14 -31.02 22.43 12.06
N GLN A 15 -31.15 22.07 10.77
CA GLN A 15 -31.80 22.79 9.66
C GLN A 15 -31.00 23.83 8.86
N TRP A 16 -30.30 23.31 7.84
CA TRP A 16 -30.35 23.83 6.47
C TRP A 16 -30.76 22.69 5.49
N CYS A 17 -31.44 23.09 4.42
CA CYS A 17 -32.29 22.34 3.50
C CYS A 17 -31.67 21.10 2.77
N GLY A 18 -32.30 19.93 2.91
CA GLY A 18 -32.75 19.11 1.78
C GLY A 18 -31.78 18.14 1.05
N MET A 19 -30.53 17.97 1.47
CA MET A 19 -29.66 16.92 0.90
C MET A 19 -29.13 16.01 2.01
N VAL A 20 -29.48 14.72 1.95
CA VAL A 20 -28.84 13.71 2.78
C VAL A 20 -27.40 13.61 2.32
N GLU A 21 -26.46 13.87 3.23
CA GLU A 21 -25.03 13.76 2.96
C GLU A 21 -24.72 12.40 2.36
N ARG A 22 -24.11 12.43 1.18
CA ARG A 22 -23.60 11.23 0.52
C ARG A 22 -22.09 11.29 0.46
N ARG A 23 -21.44 10.16 0.73
CA ARG A 23 -19.99 10.01 0.64
C ARG A 23 -19.66 8.87 -0.31
N ILE A 24 -18.56 9.05 -1.05
CA ILE A 24 -18.03 8.07 -1.97
C ILE A 24 -17.20 7.09 -1.16
N ASP A 25 -17.65 5.85 -1.17
CA ASP A 25 -16.86 4.74 -0.67
C ASP A 25 -15.63 4.55 -1.58
N PRO A 26 -14.40 4.64 -1.05
CA PRO A 26 -13.19 4.47 -1.84
C PRO A 26 -13.03 3.03 -2.38
N ASP A 27 -13.69 2.03 -1.79
CA ASP A 27 -13.58 0.63 -2.22
C ASP A 27 -14.35 0.32 -3.49
N ASP A 28 -15.56 0.87 -3.67
CA ASP A 28 -16.43 0.59 -4.82
C ASP A 28 -16.76 1.81 -5.70
N ALA A 29 -16.26 2.99 -5.30
CA ALA A 29 -16.48 4.29 -5.92
C ALA A 29 -17.97 4.69 -6.01
N GLN A 30 -18.85 4.11 -5.20
CA GLN A 30 -20.28 4.44 -5.15
C GLN A 30 -20.59 5.45 -4.03
N PRO A 31 -21.58 6.34 -4.25
CA PRO A 31 -22.03 7.28 -3.24
C PRO A 31 -23.10 6.65 -2.33
N TYR A 32 -22.82 6.56 -1.04
CA TYR A 32 -23.74 6.07 -0.01
C TYR A 32 -24.21 7.22 0.89
N THR A 33 -25.41 7.12 1.45
CA THR A 33 -25.80 7.86 2.67
C THR A 33 -25.29 7.14 3.92
N TRP A 34 -25.26 7.81 5.08
CA TRP A 34 -24.81 7.16 6.33
C TRP A 34 -25.58 5.87 6.64
N ASN A 35 -26.91 5.88 6.46
CA ASN A 35 -27.73 4.69 6.71
C ASN A 35 -27.46 3.57 5.71
N GLU A 36 -27.29 3.89 4.41
CA GLU A 36 -26.96 2.90 3.38
C GLU A 36 -25.56 2.32 3.63
N PHE A 37 -24.56 3.16 3.94
CA PHE A 37 -23.19 2.77 4.24
C PHE A 37 -23.10 1.90 5.49
N ARG A 38 -23.83 2.29 6.55
CA ARG A 38 -23.92 1.52 7.79
C ARG A 38 -24.54 0.15 7.56
N SER A 39 -25.64 0.07 6.82
CA SER A 39 -26.25 -1.21 6.47
C SER A 39 -25.36 -2.06 5.57
N TYR A 40 -24.64 -1.43 4.62
CA TYR A 40 -23.72 -2.12 3.72
C TYR A 40 -22.57 -2.80 4.47
N TYR A 41 -22.06 -2.15 5.53
CA TYR A 41 -20.94 -2.65 6.32
C TYR A 41 -21.32 -3.33 7.64
N ALA A 42 -22.61 -3.44 7.96
CA ALA A 42 -23.10 -3.94 9.25
C ALA A 42 -22.57 -5.35 9.57
N ASP A 43 -22.46 -6.21 8.56
CA ASP A 43 -22.00 -7.59 8.70
C ASP A 43 -20.48 -7.73 8.52
N THR A 44 -19.78 -6.65 8.17
CA THR A 44 -18.34 -6.66 7.84
C THR A 44 -17.48 -5.98 8.91
N TYR A 45 -17.97 -4.90 9.53
CA TYR A 45 -17.21 -4.11 10.50
C TYR A 45 -18.03 -3.83 11.76
N LYS A 46 -17.38 -3.70 12.92
CA LYS A 46 -18.06 -3.21 14.14
C LYS A 46 -18.42 -1.73 13.97
N GLU A 47 -19.55 -1.30 14.53
CA GLU A 47 -20.13 0.05 14.38
C GLU A 47 -19.10 1.20 14.45
N LYS A 48 -18.22 1.19 15.46
CA LYS A 48 -17.19 2.23 15.63
C LYS A 48 -16.21 2.35 14.44
N TRP A 49 -15.99 1.26 13.71
CA TRP A 49 -15.13 1.21 12.53
C TRP A 49 -15.89 1.62 11.26
N ILE A 50 -17.20 1.30 11.18
CA ILE A 50 -18.08 1.82 10.14
C ILE A 50 -18.15 3.35 10.23
N GLU A 51 -18.31 3.90 11.44
CA GLU A 51 -18.30 5.35 11.68
C GLU A 51 -16.96 5.98 11.26
N ALA A 52 -15.83 5.37 11.67
CA ALA A 52 -14.51 5.85 11.28
C ALA A 52 -14.29 5.80 9.76
N TYR A 53 -14.75 4.73 9.11
CA TYR A 53 -14.64 4.55 7.67
C TYR A 53 -15.51 5.57 6.91
N TRP A 54 -16.77 5.73 7.30
CA TRP A 54 -17.64 6.77 6.75
C TRP A 54 -17.03 8.16 6.89
N MET A 55 -16.41 8.47 8.04
CA MET A 55 -15.76 9.76 8.25
C MET A 55 -14.55 10.00 7.35
N ALA A 56 -13.89 8.92 6.90
CA ALA A 56 -12.79 8.97 5.94
C ALA A 56 -13.25 9.01 4.46
N CYS A 57 -14.51 8.68 4.16
CA CYS A 57 -15.06 8.70 2.80
C CYS A 57 -15.24 10.13 2.28
N ARG A 58 -15.00 10.33 0.98
CA ARG A 58 -15.08 11.66 0.35
C ARG A 58 -16.53 12.13 0.23
N VAL A 59 -16.85 13.33 0.71
CA VAL A 59 -18.20 13.90 0.55
C VAL A 59 -18.50 14.22 -0.93
N VAL A 60 -19.71 13.91 -1.37
CA VAL A 60 -20.23 14.29 -2.69
C VAL A 60 -20.72 15.74 -2.62
N GLU A 61 -20.01 16.66 -3.27
CA GLU A 61 -20.42 18.07 -3.32
C GLU A 61 -21.72 18.27 -4.12
N PRO A 62 -22.63 19.16 -3.68
CA PRO A 62 -23.81 19.51 -4.46
C PRO A 62 -23.39 20.20 -5.77
N LYS A 63 -23.85 19.69 -6.92
CA LYS A 63 -23.68 20.40 -8.19
C LYS A 63 -24.37 21.77 -8.12
N SER A 64 -23.62 22.85 -8.30
CA SER A 64 -24.18 24.18 -8.48
C SER A 64 -25.02 24.23 -9.77
N LYS A 65 -26.18 24.91 -9.70
CA LYS A 65 -27.11 25.08 -10.84
C LYS A 65 -26.39 25.79 -12.00
N ALA A 66 -26.06 25.04 -13.06
CA ALA A 66 -25.75 25.60 -14.35
C ALA A 66 -27.04 26.04 -15.07
N ILE A 67 -26.96 27.21 -15.68
CA ILE A 67 -28.00 27.96 -16.39
C ILE A 67 -28.57 27.14 -17.55
N SER A 68 -29.89 27.15 -17.69
CA SER A 68 -30.63 26.43 -18.71
C SER A 68 -30.61 27.16 -20.05
N ASP A 69 -29.87 26.63 -21.03
CA ASP A 69 -30.15 26.89 -22.44
C ASP A 69 -30.95 25.72 -23.03
N LYS A 70 -32.21 26.01 -23.40
CA LYS A 70 -33.11 25.07 -24.07
C LYS A 70 -32.60 24.82 -25.50
N VAL A 71 -31.98 23.67 -25.73
CA VAL A 71 -31.88 23.08 -27.08
C VAL A 71 -32.93 21.99 -27.20
N THR A 72 -33.95 22.25 -28.02
CA THR A 72 -35.05 21.36 -28.33
C THR A 72 -34.56 20.18 -29.17
N LEU A 73 -34.39 19.00 -28.57
CA LEU A 73 -34.13 17.76 -29.30
C LEU A 73 -35.45 17.09 -29.70
N LYS A 74 -35.74 17.10 -31.00
CA LYS A 74 -36.81 16.28 -31.62
C LYS A 74 -36.53 14.80 -31.37
N LYS A 75 -37.46 14.11 -30.70
CA LYS A 75 -37.48 12.65 -30.60
C LYS A 75 -37.56 12.03 -32.01
N ARG A 76 -36.48 11.38 -32.46
CA ARG A 76 -36.55 10.33 -33.48
C ARG A 76 -36.63 9.00 -32.74
N ALA A 77 -37.78 8.34 -32.86
CA ALA A 77 -37.96 6.97 -32.43
C ALA A 77 -37.12 6.06 -33.35
N SER A 78 -36.07 5.42 -32.81
CA SER A 78 -35.50 4.23 -33.45
C SER A 78 -36.01 3.00 -32.72
N ARG A 79 -36.92 2.29 -33.40
CA ARG A 79 -37.11 0.85 -33.22
C ARG A 79 -35.75 0.19 -33.37
N HIS A 80 -35.29 -0.55 -32.36
CA HIS A 80 -34.53 -1.80 -32.42
C HIS A 80 -34.34 -2.24 -30.97
N GLY A 81 -35.08 -3.27 -30.54
CA GLY A 81 -34.82 -3.95 -29.29
C GLY A 81 -33.49 -4.67 -29.39
N ALA A 82 -32.43 -4.06 -28.87
CA ALA A 82 -31.20 -4.75 -28.56
C ALA A 82 -31.33 -5.17 -27.09
N GLU A 83 -31.50 -6.47 -26.83
CA GLU A 83 -31.20 -7.02 -25.52
C GLU A 83 -29.77 -6.59 -25.16
N LEU A 84 -29.64 -5.85 -24.06
CA LEU A 84 -28.36 -5.48 -23.48
C LEU A 84 -27.66 -6.77 -23.07
N ARG A 85 -26.80 -7.33 -23.93
CA ARG A 85 -25.88 -8.41 -23.54
C ARG A 85 -25.09 -7.92 -22.33
N GLN A 86 -25.33 -8.53 -21.17
CA GLN A 86 -24.52 -8.27 -19.98
C GLN A 86 -23.06 -8.53 -20.32
N LYS A 87 -22.18 -7.57 -20.01
CA LYS A 87 -20.74 -7.73 -20.19
C LYS A 87 -20.29 -8.96 -19.38
N PRO A 88 -19.50 -9.89 -19.95
CA PRO A 88 -19.02 -11.04 -19.19
C PRO A 88 -18.25 -10.56 -17.96
N LYS A 89 -18.48 -11.22 -16.82
CA LYS A 89 -17.77 -10.94 -15.56
C LYS A 89 -16.28 -11.26 -15.72
N THR A 90 -15.42 -10.42 -15.15
CA THR A 90 -13.97 -10.64 -15.12
C THR A 90 -13.64 -11.82 -14.19
N ARG A 91 -12.82 -12.76 -14.66
CA ARG A 91 -12.39 -13.95 -13.91
C ARG A 91 -11.10 -13.63 -13.16
N VAL A 92 -11.10 -13.87 -11.86
CA VAL A 92 -9.97 -13.57 -10.97
C VAL A 92 -9.55 -14.84 -10.25
N ALA A 93 -8.26 -15.17 -10.26
CA ALA A 93 -7.72 -16.25 -9.44
C ALA A 93 -6.96 -15.70 -8.23
N VAL A 94 -7.31 -16.21 -7.04
CA VAL A 94 -6.68 -15.82 -5.78
C VAL A 94 -5.50 -16.74 -5.50
N LEU A 95 -4.31 -16.17 -5.39
CA LEU A 95 -3.12 -16.82 -4.85
C LEU A 95 -2.97 -16.43 -3.38
N GLY A 96 -3.58 -17.23 -2.50
CA GLY A 96 -3.51 -17.04 -1.06
C GLY A 96 -2.28 -17.69 -0.43
N GLY A 97 -1.71 -17.07 0.61
CA GLY A 97 -0.53 -17.63 1.27
C GLY A 97 0.03 -16.77 2.40
N SER A 98 1.03 -17.31 3.09
CA SER A 98 1.74 -16.54 4.13
C SER A 98 2.63 -15.45 3.52
N PHE A 99 3.32 -15.73 2.40
CA PHE A 99 4.28 -14.82 1.76
C PHE A 99 5.26 -14.21 2.76
N ASP A 100 5.98 -15.08 3.48
CA ASP A 100 6.88 -14.66 4.55
C ASP A 100 8.32 -15.15 4.34
N PRO A 101 9.06 -14.64 3.33
CA PRO A 101 8.66 -13.59 2.39
C PRO A 101 8.02 -14.13 1.10
N PRO A 102 7.42 -13.28 0.23
CA PRO A 102 7.16 -13.66 -1.15
C PRO A 102 8.47 -13.97 -1.88
N GLN A 103 8.47 -15.00 -2.72
CA GLN A 103 9.64 -15.50 -3.45
C GLN A 103 9.32 -15.64 -4.93
N VAL A 104 10.35 -15.74 -5.77
CA VAL A 104 10.21 -15.67 -7.23
C VAL A 104 9.27 -16.72 -7.80
N ASN A 105 9.16 -17.93 -7.21
CA ASN A 105 8.22 -18.94 -7.71
C ASN A 105 6.76 -18.57 -7.45
N HIS A 106 6.44 -17.78 -6.42
CA HIS A 106 5.07 -17.26 -6.26
C HIS A 106 4.72 -16.31 -7.40
N LEU A 107 5.69 -15.51 -7.85
CA LEU A 107 5.51 -14.60 -8.98
C LEU A 107 5.40 -15.41 -10.27
N ILE A 108 6.36 -16.28 -10.56
CA ILE A 108 6.29 -17.17 -11.74
C ILE A 108 4.95 -17.92 -11.79
N CYS A 109 4.47 -18.48 -10.67
CA CYS A 109 3.15 -19.11 -10.58
C CYS A 109 2.01 -18.17 -11.01
N ALA A 110 1.93 -16.95 -10.47
CA ALA A 110 0.93 -15.97 -10.87
C ALA A 110 1.05 -15.61 -12.36
N ALA A 111 2.27 -15.53 -12.90
CA ALA A 111 2.51 -15.25 -14.30
C ALA A 111 2.06 -16.39 -15.22
N GLU A 112 2.38 -17.64 -14.88
CA GLU A 112 1.97 -18.82 -15.64
C GLU A 112 0.45 -18.95 -15.70
N VAL A 113 -0.26 -18.66 -14.62
CA VAL A 113 -1.74 -18.66 -14.60
C VAL A 113 -2.32 -17.64 -15.60
N ILE A 114 -1.73 -16.44 -15.69
CA ILE A 114 -2.11 -15.42 -16.68
C ILE A 114 -1.71 -15.85 -18.11
N ASN A 115 -0.49 -16.34 -18.30
CA ASN A 115 0.04 -16.73 -19.61
C ASN A 115 -0.69 -17.93 -20.22
N ALA A 116 -1.16 -18.86 -19.38
CA ALA A 116 -2.05 -19.94 -19.77
C ALA A 116 -3.47 -19.47 -20.12
N ARG A 117 -3.78 -18.18 -19.92
CA ARG A 117 -5.12 -17.58 -20.10
C ARG A 117 -6.20 -18.25 -19.24
N ALA A 118 -5.82 -18.82 -18.10
CA ALA A 118 -6.74 -19.49 -17.21
C ALA A 118 -7.76 -18.52 -16.60
N VAL A 119 -7.32 -17.29 -16.30
CA VAL A 119 -8.13 -16.18 -15.78
C VAL A 119 -7.69 -14.86 -16.38
N ASP A 120 -8.46 -13.80 -16.10
CA ASP A 120 -8.20 -12.46 -16.59
C ASP A 120 -7.31 -11.66 -15.63
N GLU A 121 -7.38 -11.95 -14.31
CA GLU A 121 -6.49 -11.37 -13.30
C GLU A 121 -6.04 -12.40 -12.25
N VAL A 122 -4.87 -12.18 -11.63
CA VAL A 122 -4.43 -12.93 -10.44
C VAL A 122 -4.25 -11.98 -9.25
N TRP A 123 -4.87 -12.30 -8.13
CA TRP A 123 -4.77 -11.52 -6.90
C TRP A 123 -3.93 -12.28 -5.88
N ILE A 124 -2.78 -11.71 -5.50
CA ILE A 124 -1.93 -12.19 -4.43
C ILE A 124 -2.49 -11.70 -3.10
N VAL A 125 -2.83 -12.61 -2.20
CA VAL A 125 -3.50 -12.28 -0.94
C VAL A 125 -2.69 -12.79 0.25
N PRO A 126 -1.85 -11.95 0.89
CA PRO A 126 -1.22 -12.32 2.14
C PRO A 126 -2.27 -12.59 3.21
N CYS A 127 -2.15 -13.75 3.86
CA CYS A 127 -3.04 -14.11 4.96
C CYS A 127 -2.86 -13.17 6.15
N GLY A 128 -3.88 -13.07 7.00
CA GLY A 128 -3.80 -12.40 8.30
C GLY A 128 -3.05 -13.26 9.33
N TYR A 129 -3.53 -13.26 10.57
CA TYR A 129 -3.00 -14.11 11.63
C TYR A 129 -3.28 -15.60 11.36
N ARG A 130 -2.32 -16.46 11.71
CA ARG A 130 -2.39 -17.92 11.56
C ARG A 130 -1.93 -18.62 12.82
N SER A 131 -2.83 -19.38 13.46
CA SER A 131 -2.49 -20.13 14.68
C SER A 131 -1.51 -21.27 14.43
N ASP A 132 -1.54 -21.89 13.25
CA ASP A 132 -0.61 -22.95 12.84
C ASP A 132 0.80 -22.42 12.52
N LYS A 133 0.95 -21.11 12.33
CA LYS A 133 2.22 -20.42 12.05
C LYS A 133 2.35 -19.17 12.91
N PRO A 134 2.60 -19.31 14.23
CA PRO A 134 2.61 -18.18 15.16
C PRO A 134 3.78 -17.21 14.94
N ASN A 135 4.85 -17.66 14.27
CA ASN A 135 6.10 -16.90 14.10
C ASN A 135 6.21 -16.19 12.74
N LEU A 136 5.09 -15.79 12.14
CA LEU A 136 5.11 -15.02 10.89
C LEU A 136 5.46 -13.56 11.16
N SER A 137 6.13 -12.90 10.20
CA SER A 137 6.22 -11.44 10.23
C SER A 137 4.83 -10.80 10.21
N PRO A 138 4.67 -9.58 10.77
CA PRO A 138 3.40 -8.88 10.79
C PRO A 138 2.74 -8.81 9.40
N ALA A 139 1.41 -8.87 9.34
CA ALA A 139 0.70 -8.93 8.06
C ALA A 139 1.00 -7.74 7.13
N HIS A 140 1.11 -6.53 7.68
CA HIS A 140 1.45 -5.33 6.91
C HIS A 140 2.88 -5.37 6.34
N VAL A 141 3.84 -5.98 7.04
CA VAL A 141 5.22 -6.20 6.55
C VAL A 141 5.20 -7.15 5.34
N ARG A 142 4.45 -8.25 5.44
CA ARG A 142 4.29 -9.22 4.35
C ARG A 142 3.54 -8.63 3.15
N TYR A 143 2.51 -7.84 3.40
CA TYR A 143 1.82 -7.07 2.37
C TYR A 143 2.75 -6.09 1.64
N THR A 144 3.57 -5.36 2.38
CA THR A 144 4.60 -4.47 1.81
C THR A 144 5.57 -5.25 0.92
N MET A 145 6.11 -6.38 1.39
CA MET A 145 6.97 -7.23 0.56
C MET A 145 6.28 -7.77 -0.70
N CYS A 146 4.99 -8.10 -0.64
CA CYS A 146 4.20 -8.49 -1.80
C CYS A 146 4.05 -7.33 -2.80
N GLN A 147 3.73 -6.13 -2.32
CA GLN A 147 3.60 -4.93 -3.15
C GLN A 147 4.93 -4.58 -3.83
N LEU A 148 6.03 -4.59 -3.07
CA LEU A 148 7.39 -4.42 -3.60
C LEU A 148 7.69 -5.43 -4.71
N SER A 149 7.38 -6.70 -4.47
CA SER A 149 7.65 -7.78 -5.43
C SER A 149 6.83 -7.64 -6.71
N VAL A 150 5.53 -7.38 -6.60
CA VAL A 150 4.65 -7.23 -7.76
C VAL A 150 4.99 -5.98 -8.57
N CYS A 151 5.26 -4.85 -7.91
CA CYS A 151 5.50 -3.58 -8.59
C CYS A 151 6.85 -3.51 -9.33
N THR A 152 7.81 -4.36 -8.96
CA THR A 152 9.16 -4.35 -9.54
C THR A 152 9.47 -5.56 -10.41
N PHE A 153 8.71 -6.65 -10.28
CA PHE A 153 8.88 -7.84 -11.12
C PHE A 153 8.06 -7.78 -12.41
N TYR A 154 6.86 -7.19 -12.35
CA TYR A 154 5.96 -7.09 -13.49
C TYR A 154 5.91 -5.69 -14.08
N THR A 155 5.67 -5.61 -15.38
CA THR A 155 5.20 -4.36 -16.00
C THR A 155 3.80 -4.01 -15.47
N SER A 156 3.39 -2.77 -15.63
CA SER A 156 2.07 -2.30 -15.21
C SER A 156 0.90 -2.86 -16.05
N GLU A 157 1.19 -3.58 -17.14
CA GLU A 157 0.20 -4.25 -18.00
C GLU A 157 -0.15 -5.66 -17.54
N MET A 158 0.71 -6.32 -16.77
CA MET A 158 0.45 -7.68 -16.28
C MET A 158 -0.69 -7.63 -15.24
N PRO A 159 -1.84 -8.28 -15.47
CA PRO A 159 -3.05 -8.14 -14.65
C PRO A 159 -2.95 -8.93 -13.33
N ILE A 160 -2.04 -8.47 -12.48
CA ILE A 160 -1.79 -9.04 -11.15
C ILE A 160 -2.09 -7.95 -10.12
N ARG A 161 -2.58 -8.30 -8.93
CA ARG A 161 -2.79 -7.32 -7.85
C ARG A 161 -2.38 -7.92 -6.52
N VAL A 162 -2.11 -7.07 -5.54
CA VAL A 162 -1.96 -7.49 -4.15
C VAL A 162 -3.15 -6.96 -3.39
N SER A 163 -3.89 -7.83 -2.72
CA SER A 163 -5.05 -7.45 -1.91
C SER A 163 -4.67 -7.42 -0.43
N ASP A 164 -5.11 -6.39 0.28
CA ASP A 164 -4.93 -6.22 1.72
C ASP A 164 -6.15 -6.67 2.55
N ILE A 165 -7.14 -7.32 1.93
CA ILE A 165 -8.41 -7.70 2.55
C ILE A 165 -8.25 -8.43 3.89
N ASN A 166 -7.19 -9.23 4.05
CA ASN A 166 -6.89 -9.99 5.26
C ASN A 166 -5.78 -9.37 6.14
N VAL A 167 -5.21 -8.23 5.74
CA VAL A 167 -4.09 -7.59 6.45
C VAL A 167 -4.58 -6.85 7.70
N TYR A 168 -5.75 -6.20 7.60
CA TYR A 168 -6.28 -5.32 8.65
C TYR A 168 -7.54 -5.87 9.34
N SER A 169 -8.08 -7.01 8.90
CA SER A 169 -9.30 -7.60 9.46
C SER A 169 -9.12 -8.20 10.87
N GLY A 170 -7.88 -8.42 11.32
CA GLY A 170 -7.56 -8.90 12.68
C GLY A 170 -7.98 -10.34 13.01
N ASP A 171 -8.93 -10.89 12.25
CA ASP A 171 -9.56 -12.18 12.51
C ASP A 171 -8.91 -13.35 11.75
N LYS A 172 -9.15 -14.56 12.25
CA LYS A 172 -8.82 -15.81 11.55
C LYS A 172 -9.76 -15.96 10.36
N SER A 173 -9.31 -15.60 9.16
CA SER A 173 -10.05 -15.86 7.93
C SER A 173 -9.59 -17.18 7.32
N SER A 174 -10.51 -18.15 7.18
CA SER A 174 -10.25 -19.32 6.32
C SER A 174 -10.27 -18.91 4.85
N THR A 175 -9.71 -19.74 3.97
CA THR A 175 -9.75 -19.49 2.52
C THR A 175 -11.19 -19.36 1.99
N TYR A 176 -12.15 -20.07 2.60
CA TYR A 176 -13.56 -19.96 2.23
C TYR A 176 -14.12 -18.58 2.56
N ASP A 177 -13.87 -18.11 3.78
CA ASP A 177 -14.33 -16.80 4.27
C ASP A 177 -13.69 -15.66 3.46
N LEU A 178 -12.41 -15.82 3.08
CA LEU A 178 -11.72 -14.91 2.19
C LEU A 178 -12.44 -14.77 0.84
N LEU A 179 -12.78 -15.89 0.19
CA LEU A 179 -13.43 -15.85 -1.13
C LEU A 179 -14.84 -15.28 -1.03
N GLN A 180 -15.59 -15.58 0.04
CA GLN A 180 -16.90 -14.98 0.29
C GLN A 180 -16.80 -13.46 0.50
N ALA A 181 -15.82 -13.00 1.28
CA ALA A 181 -15.58 -11.57 1.48
C ALA A 181 -15.21 -10.86 0.16
N LEU A 182 -14.41 -11.52 -0.69
CA LEU A 182 -14.06 -10.99 -2.01
C LEU A 182 -15.27 -10.91 -2.95
N GLU A 183 -16.14 -11.93 -2.97
CA GLU A 183 -17.39 -11.91 -3.74
C GLU A 183 -18.35 -10.81 -3.27
N ALA A 184 -18.48 -10.64 -1.95
CA ALA A 184 -19.30 -9.59 -1.35
C ALA A 184 -18.78 -8.19 -1.73
N LYS A 185 -17.47 -7.97 -1.64
CA LYS A 185 -16.82 -6.69 -1.99
C LYS A 185 -16.79 -6.43 -3.50
N HIS A 186 -16.78 -7.49 -4.32
CA HIS A 186 -16.63 -7.38 -5.78
C HIS A 186 -17.65 -8.25 -6.54
N PRO A 187 -18.96 -7.90 -6.52
CA PRO A 187 -20.03 -8.73 -7.09
C PRO A 187 -19.96 -8.90 -8.62
N ASN A 188 -19.17 -8.06 -9.30
CA ASN A 188 -18.95 -8.10 -10.74
C ASN A 188 -17.78 -9.00 -11.17
N LEU A 189 -17.03 -9.56 -10.21
CA LEU A 189 -15.93 -10.48 -10.45
C LEU A 189 -16.40 -11.93 -10.21
N VAL A 190 -15.68 -12.89 -10.79
CA VAL A 190 -15.86 -14.33 -10.50
C VAL A 190 -14.52 -14.84 -9.98
N PHE A 191 -14.53 -15.41 -8.78
CA PHE A 191 -13.30 -15.84 -8.12
C PHE A 191 -13.06 -17.34 -8.27
N SER A 192 -11.79 -17.68 -8.46
CA SER A 192 -11.23 -19.03 -8.37
C SER A 192 -10.03 -19.02 -7.43
N PHE A 193 -9.54 -20.18 -7.01
CA PHE A 193 -8.39 -20.28 -6.11
C PHE A 193 -7.22 -21.03 -6.74
N ILE A 194 -6.00 -20.51 -6.56
CA ILE A 194 -4.76 -21.16 -7.01
C ILE A 194 -4.20 -21.99 -5.87
N ILE A 195 -3.90 -23.26 -6.15
CA ILE A 195 -3.35 -24.19 -5.16
C ILE A 195 -2.25 -25.05 -5.77
N GLY A 196 -1.24 -25.43 -4.99
CA GLY A 196 -0.20 -26.37 -5.43
C GLY A 196 -0.59 -27.82 -5.19
N THR A 197 0.02 -28.76 -5.93
CA THR A 197 -0.19 -30.21 -5.73
C THR A 197 0.25 -30.73 -4.35
N ASP A 198 1.02 -29.95 -3.60
CA ASP A 198 1.42 -30.23 -2.21
C ASP A 198 0.24 -30.18 -1.22
N TRP A 199 -0.82 -29.45 -1.53
CA TRP A 199 -2.04 -29.40 -0.71
C TRP A 199 -3.10 -30.44 -1.11
N LEU A 200 -2.72 -31.38 -1.99
CA LEU A 200 -3.53 -32.51 -2.40
C LEU A 200 -2.92 -33.84 -1.91
N GLN A 201 -2.03 -33.77 -0.90
CA GLN A 201 -1.32 -34.91 -0.35
C GLN A 201 -1.94 -35.35 0.99
N PRO A 202 -1.75 -36.61 1.41
CA PRO A 202 -2.13 -37.04 2.75
C PRO A 202 -1.52 -36.14 3.84
N GLY A 203 -2.36 -35.65 4.76
CA GLY A 203 -1.96 -34.77 5.87
C GLY A 203 -1.92 -33.27 5.54
N THR A 204 -2.07 -32.88 4.27
CA THR A 204 -2.21 -31.49 3.82
C THR A 204 -3.42 -31.28 2.90
N ASP A 205 -4.22 -32.33 2.69
CA ASP A 205 -5.33 -32.39 1.76
C ASP A 205 -6.34 -31.27 2.01
N ILE A 206 -6.67 -30.50 0.97
CA ILE A 206 -7.64 -29.40 1.04
C ILE A 206 -8.99 -29.82 1.62
N ARG A 207 -9.42 -31.08 1.45
CA ARG A 207 -10.69 -31.61 2.01
C ARG A 207 -10.70 -31.66 3.53
N GLU A 208 -9.52 -31.63 4.15
CA GLU A 208 -9.34 -31.63 5.60
C GLU A 208 -9.27 -30.22 6.18
N TRP A 209 -9.33 -29.17 5.35
CA TRP A 209 -9.27 -27.78 5.84
C TRP A 209 -10.54 -27.42 6.62
N CYS A 210 -10.33 -26.87 7.82
CA CYS A 210 -11.37 -26.44 8.72
C CYS A 210 -11.29 -24.93 9.02
N SER A 211 -12.42 -24.35 9.37
CA SER A 211 -12.51 -23.01 9.97
C SER A 211 -12.94 -23.10 11.44
N THR A 212 -12.55 -22.11 12.23
CA THR A 212 -13.05 -21.91 13.58
C THR A 212 -14.24 -20.98 13.52
N ASP A 213 -15.36 -21.37 14.11
CA ASP A 213 -16.51 -20.48 14.24
C ASP A 213 -16.10 -19.22 15.05
N PRO A 214 -16.26 -18.01 14.49
CA PRO A 214 -15.86 -16.77 15.16
C PRO A 214 -16.60 -16.48 16.47
N GLU A 215 -17.83 -16.98 16.63
CA GLU A 215 -18.67 -16.74 17.80
C GLU A 215 -18.45 -17.79 18.89
N THR A 216 -18.28 -19.06 18.50
CA THR A 216 -18.21 -20.17 19.46
C THR A 216 -16.79 -20.64 19.76
N GLY A 217 -15.81 -20.28 18.92
CA GLY A 217 -14.40 -20.68 19.08
C GLY A 217 -14.15 -22.19 18.92
N LEU A 218 -15.16 -22.96 18.52
CA LEU A 218 -15.08 -24.40 18.27
C LEU A 218 -14.63 -24.66 16.82
N GLU A 219 -13.89 -25.76 16.61
CA GLU A 219 -13.71 -26.32 15.26
C GLU A 219 -15.03 -26.93 14.80
N THR A 220 -15.77 -26.24 13.94
CA THR A 220 -17.13 -26.68 13.59
C THR A 220 -17.46 -26.69 12.10
N LEU A 221 -16.60 -26.19 11.20
CA LEU A 221 -16.88 -26.19 9.76
C LEU A 221 -15.71 -26.75 8.93
N ARG A 222 -15.94 -27.88 8.24
CA ARG A 222 -15.07 -28.37 7.15
C ARG A 222 -15.20 -27.45 5.95
N THR A 223 -14.44 -26.37 5.94
CA THR A 223 -14.46 -25.39 4.85
C THR A 223 -13.87 -25.91 3.56
N GLY A 224 -13.04 -26.96 3.61
CA GLY A 224 -12.49 -27.64 2.43
C GLY A 224 -13.57 -28.14 1.46
N GLU A 225 -14.60 -28.82 1.97
CA GLU A 225 -15.71 -29.30 1.13
C GLU A 225 -16.56 -28.15 0.58
N ALA A 226 -16.87 -27.15 1.42
CA ALA A 226 -17.60 -25.95 1.00
C ALA A 226 -16.87 -25.20 -0.11
N LEU A 227 -15.53 -25.08 0.01
CA LEU A 227 -14.64 -24.53 -1.00
C LEU A 227 -14.75 -25.28 -2.33
N LEU A 228 -14.56 -26.59 -2.31
CA LEU A 228 -14.60 -27.45 -3.50
C LEU A 228 -15.95 -27.47 -4.20
N ASN A 229 -17.04 -27.25 -3.46
CA ASN A 229 -18.39 -27.18 -4.01
C ASN A 229 -18.70 -25.82 -4.64
N SER A 230 -18.11 -24.74 -4.10
CA SER A 230 -18.47 -23.36 -4.45
C SER A 230 -17.55 -22.73 -5.49
N TYR A 231 -16.26 -23.07 -5.49
CA TYR A 231 -15.25 -22.36 -6.28
C TYR A 231 -14.48 -23.26 -7.24
N ASP A 232 -14.04 -22.65 -8.34
CA ASP A 232 -13.11 -23.28 -9.27
C ASP A 232 -11.67 -23.21 -8.74
N PHE A 233 -10.88 -24.25 -9.03
CA PHE A 233 -9.49 -24.38 -8.60
C PHE A 233 -8.54 -24.53 -9.77
N ILE A 234 -7.46 -23.76 -9.72
CA ILE A 234 -6.31 -23.86 -10.62
C ILE A 234 -5.18 -24.52 -9.86
N VAL A 235 -4.89 -25.77 -10.22
CA VAL A 235 -3.87 -26.59 -9.55
C VAL A 235 -2.54 -26.44 -10.27
N ILE A 236 -1.50 -26.07 -9.52
CA ILE A 236 -0.14 -25.90 -10.03
C ILE A 236 0.69 -27.13 -9.65
N PRO A 237 1.27 -27.85 -10.62
CA PRO A 237 2.18 -28.95 -10.33
C PRO A 237 3.42 -28.43 -9.61
N ARG A 238 3.79 -29.13 -8.54
CA ARG A 238 5.01 -28.89 -7.78
C ARG A 238 5.95 -30.09 -7.89
N PRO A 239 7.26 -29.87 -8.13
CA PRO A 239 8.23 -30.95 -8.17
C PRO A 239 8.21 -31.78 -6.88
N GLY A 240 8.15 -33.10 -7.02
CA GLY A 240 8.10 -34.04 -5.88
C GLY A 240 6.69 -34.40 -5.38
N TYR A 241 5.64 -33.76 -5.90
CA TYR A 241 4.25 -34.02 -5.50
C TYR A 241 3.46 -34.61 -6.66
N THR A 242 3.21 -35.92 -6.62
CA THR A 242 2.51 -36.63 -7.70
C THR A 242 1.00 -36.61 -7.48
N VAL A 243 0.26 -36.05 -8.43
CA VAL A 243 -1.20 -36.13 -8.49
C VAL A 243 -1.58 -36.61 -9.89
N LYS A 244 -2.10 -37.85 -9.98
CA LYS A 244 -2.46 -38.46 -11.27
C LYS A 244 -3.68 -37.82 -11.91
N ASP A 245 -4.67 -37.49 -11.09
CA ASP A 245 -5.94 -36.94 -11.52
C ASP A 245 -6.47 -36.01 -10.43
N VAL A 246 -6.52 -34.71 -10.73
CA VAL A 246 -7.03 -33.70 -9.79
C VAL A 246 -8.55 -33.75 -9.66
N SER A 247 -9.26 -34.35 -10.63
CA SER A 247 -10.72 -34.48 -10.58
C SER A 247 -11.20 -35.40 -9.45
N ALA A 248 -10.32 -36.27 -8.95
CA ALA A 248 -10.56 -37.11 -7.77
C ALA A 248 -10.78 -36.30 -6.48
N PHE A 249 -10.38 -35.02 -6.46
CA PHE A 249 -10.60 -34.11 -5.33
C PHE A 249 -11.88 -33.28 -5.50
N GLY A 250 -12.43 -33.20 -6.71
CA GLY A 250 -13.67 -32.50 -7.03
C GLY A 250 -13.75 -32.09 -8.50
N PRO A 251 -14.97 -31.94 -9.06
CA PRO A 251 -15.16 -31.64 -10.48
C PRO A 251 -14.69 -30.22 -10.89
N ARG A 252 -14.45 -29.35 -9.91
CA ARG A 252 -14.01 -27.97 -10.09
C ARG A 252 -12.48 -27.79 -10.07
N MET A 253 -11.73 -28.87 -9.84
CA MET A 253 -10.26 -28.88 -9.84
C MET A 253 -9.72 -29.06 -11.25
N LYS A 254 -8.85 -28.13 -11.69
CA LYS A 254 -8.21 -28.19 -13.01
C LYS A 254 -6.71 -28.00 -12.87
N MET A 255 -5.94 -28.96 -13.38
CA MET A 255 -4.49 -28.81 -13.47
C MET A 255 -4.17 -27.71 -14.47
N LEU A 256 -3.31 -26.77 -14.09
CA LEU A 256 -2.80 -25.76 -15.00
C LEU A 256 -1.99 -26.46 -16.09
N THR A 257 -2.32 -26.15 -17.32
CA THR A 257 -1.61 -26.63 -18.50
C THR A 257 -1.27 -25.44 -19.37
N MET A 258 -0.12 -25.52 -20.03
CA MET A 258 0.29 -24.55 -21.03
C MET A 258 -0.16 -25.00 -22.43
N PRO A 259 -0.29 -24.07 -23.39
CA PRO A 259 -0.55 -24.43 -24.78
C PRO A 259 0.48 -25.41 -25.33
N ASP A 260 0.08 -26.19 -26.34
CA ASP A 260 0.93 -27.22 -26.94
C ASP A 260 2.31 -26.67 -27.35
N GLY A 261 3.36 -27.39 -26.95
CA GLY A 261 4.75 -27.01 -27.23
C GLY A 261 5.36 -25.99 -26.25
N VAL A 262 4.62 -25.54 -25.23
CA VAL A 262 5.11 -24.65 -24.18
C VAL A 262 5.17 -25.40 -22.85
N ASN A 263 6.32 -25.30 -22.17
CA ASN A 263 6.50 -25.91 -20.86
C ASN A 263 6.04 -24.97 -19.76
N LEU A 264 5.33 -25.52 -18.79
CA LEU A 264 5.04 -24.83 -17.54
C LEU A 264 6.31 -24.70 -16.70
N MET A 265 6.55 -23.51 -16.15
CA MET A 265 7.69 -23.28 -15.26
C MET A 265 7.36 -23.72 -13.83
N GLU A 266 7.99 -24.81 -13.39
CA GLU A 266 7.84 -25.36 -12.06
C GLU A 266 9.00 -24.97 -11.13
N GLY A 267 8.74 -24.94 -9.82
CA GLY A 267 9.83 -24.73 -8.86
C GLY A 267 9.49 -25.14 -7.42
N SER A 268 10.55 -25.49 -6.66
CA SER A 268 10.46 -26.03 -5.30
C SER A 268 10.89 -25.07 -4.19
N LEU A 269 11.16 -23.80 -4.51
CA LEU A 269 11.56 -22.79 -3.53
C LEU A 269 10.45 -22.54 -2.49
N SER A 270 10.83 -22.52 -1.21
CA SER A 270 9.93 -22.26 -0.09
C SER A 270 10.38 -21.05 0.72
N SER A 271 9.43 -20.26 1.23
CA SER A 271 9.75 -19.13 2.11
C SER A 271 10.48 -19.57 3.40
N THR A 272 10.22 -20.79 3.89
CA THR A 272 10.96 -21.35 5.03
C THR A 272 12.44 -21.50 4.74
N GLU A 273 12.79 -21.94 3.53
CA GLU A 273 14.19 -22.03 3.11
C GLU A 273 14.83 -20.65 2.95
N VAL A 274 14.09 -19.67 2.41
CA VAL A 274 14.55 -18.27 2.34
C VAL A 274 14.87 -17.74 3.74
N ARG A 275 13.98 -17.89 4.72
CA ARG A 275 14.23 -17.45 6.11
C ARG A 275 15.47 -18.12 6.73
N LYS A 276 15.65 -19.44 6.53
CA LYS A 276 16.84 -20.17 6.99
C LYS A 276 18.13 -19.62 6.37
N ARG A 277 18.12 -19.37 5.06
CA ARG A 277 19.26 -18.81 4.33
C ARG A 277 19.56 -17.37 4.73
N THR A 278 18.55 -16.56 5.00
CA THR A 278 18.73 -15.20 5.53
C THR A 278 19.46 -15.25 6.88
N ASP A 279 18.99 -16.08 7.81
CA ASP A 279 19.64 -16.21 9.11
C ASP A 279 21.08 -16.74 9.00
N ALA A 280 21.30 -17.78 8.20
CA ALA A 280 22.64 -18.31 7.93
C ALA A 280 23.57 -17.27 7.28
N SER A 281 23.05 -16.48 6.34
CA SER A 281 23.79 -15.39 5.67
C SER A 281 24.18 -14.29 6.65
N ASN A 282 23.27 -13.91 7.55
CA ASN A 282 23.54 -12.95 8.61
C ASN A 282 24.61 -13.45 9.59
N GLN A 283 24.53 -14.72 10.01
CA GLN A 283 25.53 -15.36 10.88
C GLN A 283 26.92 -15.41 10.23
N ALA A 284 26.97 -15.70 8.92
CA ALA A 284 28.20 -15.73 8.13
C ALA A 284 28.75 -14.33 7.74
N ARG A 285 28.09 -13.23 8.14
CA ARG A 285 28.44 -11.85 7.77
C ARG A 285 28.40 -11.60 6.26
N LEU A 286 27.51 -12.30 5.55
CA LEU A 286 27.27 -12.16 4.11
C LEU A 286 26.07 -11.26 3.79
N GLY A 287 25.51 -10.57 4.80
CA GLY A 287 24.29 -9.79 4.64
C GLY A 287 23.13 -10.67 4.20
N VAL A 288 22.54 -10.37 3.05
CA VAL A 288 21.45 -11.15 2.43
C VAL A 288 21.88 -11.97 1.20
N GLY A 289 23.19 -12.17 0.99
CA GLY A 289 23.71 -12.78 -0.23
C GLY A 289 23.18 -14.19 -0.53
N LEU A 290 22.87 -15.02 0.48
CA LEU A 290 22.36 -16.38 0.24
C LEU A 290 20.91 -16.45 -0.28
N ILE A 291 20.20 -15.32 -0.29
CA ILE A 291 18.82 -15.22 -0.81
C ILE A 291 18.70 -14.34 -2.05
N GLU A 292 19.83 -13.83 -2.56
CA GLU A 292 19.87 -13.11 -3.82
C GLU A 292 19.40 -14.02 -4.98
N GLY A 293 18.50 -13.52 -5.81
CA GLY A 293 17.84 -14.29 -6.87
C GLY A 293 16.70 -15.22 -6.42
N LEU A 294 16.50 -15.42 -5.11
CA LEU A 294 15.36 -16.20 -4.57
C LEU A 294 14.13 -15.32 -4.31
N VAL A 295 14.35 -14.03 -4.11
CA VAL A 295 13.33 -12.99 -3.98
C VAL A 295 13.64 -11.85 -4.96
N THR A 296 12.69 -10.95 -5.20
CA THR A 296 12.93 -9.78 -6.05
C THR A 296 13.96 -8.84 -5.41
N PRO A 297 14.73 -8.05 -6.20
CA PRO A 297 15.71 -7.11 -5.64
C PRO A 297 15.11 -6.12 -4.63
N SER A 298 13.88 -5.66 -4.83
CA SER A 298 13.23 -4.76 -3.88
C SER A 298 12.77 -5.46 -2.60
N CYS A 299 12.32 -6.72 -2.69
CA CYS A 299 12.02 -7.53 -1.51
C CYS A 299 13.31 -7.85 -0.73
N LEU A 300 14.41 -8.17 -1.44
CA LEU A 300 15.74 -8.35 -0.87
C LEU A 300 16.21 -7.11 -0.12
N SER A 301 16.08 -5.92 -0.74
CA SER A 301 16.38 -4.63 -0.11
C SER A 301 15.58 -4.43 1.17
N TYR A 302 14.28 -4.68 1.14
CA TYR A 302 13.42 -4.51 2.29
C TYR A 302 13.79 -5.48 3.43
N ILE A 303 14.00 -6.77 3.13
CA ILE A 303 14.47 -7.76 4.12
C ILE A 303 15.78 -7.31 4.77
N HIS A 304 16.74 -6.83 3.96
CA HIS A 304 18.02 -6.36 4.46
C HIS A 304 17.89 -5.14 5.37
N LYS A 305 17.20 -4.10 4.89
CA LYS A 305 17.02 -2.83 5.60
C LYS A 305 16.30 -3.02 6.94
N HIS A 306 15.25 -3.83 6.96
CA HIS A 306 14.47 -4.10 8.17
C HIS A 306 15.03 -5.25 9.02
N SER A 307 16.20 -5.81 8.65
CA SER A 307 16.83 -6.94 9.34
C SER A 307 15.88 -8.13 9.59
N LEU A 308 14.99 -8.39 8.63
CA LEU A 308 13.98 -9.44 8.76
C LEU A 308 14.64 -10.82 8.73
N TYR A 309 14.11 -11.74 9.55
CA TYR A 309 14.54 -13.14 9.64
C TYR A 309 15.96 -13.37 10.16
N CYS A 310 16.53 -12.38 10.86
CA CYS A 310 17.82 -12.50 11.55
C CYS A 310 17.59 -12.79 13.04
N MET A 311 18.11 -13.92 13.56
CA MET A 311 17.94 -14.26 15.00
C MET A 311 18.75 -13.36 15.94
N ASN A 312 19.87 -12.82 15.46
CA ASN A 312 20.75 -11.92 16.21
C ASN A 312 20.93 -10.61 15.43
N VAL A 313 20.04 -9.65 15.65
CA VAL A 313 20.21 -8.28 15.18
C VAL A 313 21.24 -7.61 16.09
N ARG A 314 22.32 -7.08 15.52
CA ARG A 314 23.32 -6.36 16.31
C ARG A 314 22.74 -5.04 16.81
N PRO A 315 23.14 -4.56 18.00
CA PRO A 315 22.80 -3.21 18.44
C PRO A 315 23.20 -2.22 17.34
N GLN A 316 22.27 -1.35 16.94
CA GLN A 316 22.58 -0.26 16.03
C GLN A 316 23.55 0.69 16.75
N GLU A 317 24.65 1.05 16.08
CA GLU A 317 25.50 2.13 16.57
C GLU A 317 24.72 3.45 16.54
N PRO A 318 25.03 4.41 17.44
CA PRO A 318 24.47 5.74 17.36
C PRO A 318 24.65 6.34 15.96
N ARG A 319 23.58 6.87 15.38
CA ARG A 319 23.57 7.43 14.02
C ARG A 319 22.94 8.81 14.00
N LYS A 320 23.41 9.64 13.08
CA LYS A 320 22.71 10.86 12.66
C LYS A 320 21.65 10.51 11.64
N VAL A 321 20.40 10.77 11.96
CA VAL A 321 19.24 10.40 11.16
C VAL A 321 18.54 11.66 10.66
N ALA A 322 18.57 11.88 9.35
CA ALA A 322 17.82 12.96 8.72
C ALA A 322 16.39 12.50 8.39
N VAL A 323 15.41 13.25 8.87
CA VAL A 323 13.98 12.98 8.62
C VAL A 323 13.51 13.89 7.49
N PHE A 324 13.07 13.28 6.39
CA PHE A 324 12.53 13.96 5.23
C PHE A 324 11.02 13.76 5.15
N GLY A 325 10.28 14.66 5.81
CA GLY A 325 8.83 14.64 5.87
C GLY A 325 8.17 15.27 4.64
N GLY A 326 7.06 14.70 4.18
CA GLY A 326 6.35 15.24 3.03
C GLY A 326 5.04 14.52 2.72
N VAL A 327 4.28 15.05 1.78
CA VAL A 327 3.03 14.42 1.33
C VAL A 327 3.34 13.16 0.51
N PHE A 328 4.30 13.23 -0.41
CA PHE A 328 4.70 12.13 -1.30
C PHE A 328 3.51 11.48 -2.04
N ASP A 329 2.73 12.32 -2.74
CA ASP A 329 1.56 11.87 -3.50
C ASP A 329 1.65 12.23 -5.00
N PRO A 330 2.51 11.57 -5.79
CA PRO A 330 3.39 10.45 -5.41
C PRO A 330 4.80 10.93 -5.04
N PRO A 331 5.67 10.05 -4.48
CA PRO A 331 7.10 10.29 -4.48
C PRO A 331 7.64 10.35 -5.93
N THR A 332 8.52 11.32 -6.23
CA THR A 332 9.07 11.57 -7.57
C THR A 332 10.57 11.29 -7.60
N ASN A 333 11.16 11.25 -8.79
CA ASN A 333 12.61 11.14 -8.95
C ASN A 333 13.36 12.33 -8.33
N SER A 334 12.73 13.51 -8.23
CA SER A 334 13.33 14.63 -7.49
C SER A 334 13.46 14.34 -6.00
N HIS A 335 12.52 13.62 -5.39
CA HIS A 335 12.67 13.21 -4.00
C HIS A 335 13.80 12.19 -3.85
N MET A 336 13.93 11.22 -4.77
CA MET A 336 15.01 10.22 -4.71
C MET A 336 16.39 10.88 -4.79
N ILE A 337 16.56 11.86 -5.68
CA ILE A 337 17.79 12.65 -5.76
C ILE A 337 18.04 13.42 -4.47
N SER A 338 17.02 14.06 -3.88
CA SER A 338 17.17 14.74 -2.60
C SER A 338 17.62 13.79 -1.48
N LEU A 339 17.05 12.58 -1.40
CA LEU A 339 17.48 11.57 -0.43
C LEU A 339 18.94 11.15 -0.64
N ALA A 340 19.38 11.00 -1.90
CA ALA A 340 20.76 10.72 -2.25
C ALA A 340 21.69 11.85 -1.83
N ASP A 341 21.34 13.10 -2.12
CA ASP A 341 22.12 14.29 -1.79
C ASP A 341 22.25 14.47 -0.27
N ILE A 342 21.21 14.17 0.51
CA ILE A 342 21.28 14.21 1.98
C ILE A 342 22.32 13.22 2.50
N ILE A 343 22.31 11.97 2.04
CA ILE A 343 23.32 10.96 2.43
C ILE A 343 24.73 11.39 1.96
N GLN A 344 24.85 11.78 0.69
CA GLN A 344 26.14 12.14 0.08
C GLN A 344 26.74 13.44 0.62
N SER A 345 25.92 14.31 1.22
CA SER A 345 26.40 15.49 1.94
C SER A 345 27.28 15.14 3.15
N GLY A 346 27.15 13.90 3.67
CA GLY A 346 27.83 13.45 4.89
C GLY A 346 27.26 14.05 6.18
N MET A 347 26.13 14.75 6.10
CA MET A 347 25.49 15.36 7.28
C MET A 347 24.69 14.34 8.11
N ALA A 348 24.21 13.26 7.47
CA ALA A 348 23.47 12.20 8.11
C ALA A 348 23.99 10.82 7.64
N ASP A 349 24.02 9.87 8.57
CA ASP A 349 24.36 8.47 8.30
C ASP A 349 23.18 7.70 7.71
N GLU A 350 21.97 8.20 7.97
CA GLU A 350 20.70 7.58 7.60
C GLU A 350 19.65 8.64 7.23
N VAL A 351 18.77 8.31 6.28
CA VAL A 351 17.61 9.13 5.94
C VAL A 351 16.32 8.33 6.11
N ILE A 352 15.35 8.91 6.80
CA ILE A 352 13.99 8.39 6.90
C ILE A 352 13.05 9.30 6.11
N ILE A 353 12.45 8.78 5.03
CA ILE A 353 11.36 9.44 4.30
C ILE A 353 10.03 9.16 5.01
N VAL A 354 9.31 10.22 5.40
CA VAL A 354 8.06 10.09 6.18
C VAL A 354 6.89 10.66 5.38
N PRO A 355 6.06 9.81 4.75
CA PRO A 355 4.77 10.25 4.23
C PRO A 355 3.89 10.67 5.40
N CYS A 356 3.51 11.95 5.44
CA CYS A 356 2.66 12.48 6.51
C CYS A 356 1.33 11.72 6.59
N GLY A 357 0.65 11.76 7.74
CA GLY A 357 -0.69 11.18 7.93
C GLY A 357 -1.77 11.90 7.12
N ALA A 358 -3.03 11.65 7.45
CA ALA A 358 -4.16 12.31 6.79
C ALA A 358 -4.13 13.83 7.03
N ARG A 359 -4.44 14.62 6.00
CA ARG A 359 -4.37 16.08 6.05
C ARG A 359 -5.74 16.70 5.80
N ALA A 360 -6.36 17.24 6.86
CA ALA A 360 -7.64 17.93 6.74
C ALA A 360 -7.57 19.15 5.80
N ASP A 361 -6.41 19.80 5.71
CA ASP A 361 -6.16 20.94 4.82
C ASP A 361 -5.97 20.54 3.34
N LYS A 362 -5.79 19.25 3.05
CA LYS A 362 -5.58 18.69 1.70
C LYS A 362 -6.39 17.41 1.50
N PRO A 363 -7.73 17.48 1.45
CA PRO A 363 -8.60 16.31 1.36
C PRO A 363 -8.46 15.54 0.04
N GLU A 364 -7.80 16.12 -0.97
CA GLU A 364 -7.61 15.53 -2.30
C GLU A 364 -6.43 14.55 -2.42
N ILE A 365 -5.61 14.39 -1.37
CA ILE A 365 -4.46 13.47 -1.39
C ILE A 365 -4.91 12.02 -1.16
N ASN A 366 -4.18 11.07 -1.74
CA ASN A 366 -4.46 9.66 -1.50
C ASN A 366 -4.23 9.27 -0.02
N PRO A 367 -4.93 8.22 0.46
CA PRO A 367 -4.70 7.62 1.79
C PRO A 367 -3.20 7.38 2.08
N ALA A 368 -2.81 7.57 3.34
CA ALA A 368 -1.41 7.48 3.77
C ALA A 368 -0.75 6.13 3.41
N ILE A 369 -1.51 5.04 3.46
CA ILE A 369 -1.04 3.70 3.09
C ILE A 369 -0.53 3.63 1.63
N HIS A 370 -1.23 4.22 0.66
CA HIS A 370 -0.77 4.24 -0.73
C HIS A 370 0.52 5.04 -0.89
N ARG A 371 0.63 6.16 -0.17
CA ARG A 371 1.81 7.03 -0.22
C ARG A 371 3.02 6.37 0.43
N TYR A 372 2.81 5.68 1.54
CA TYR A 372 3.82 4.82 2.16
C TYR A 372 4.27 3.69 1.25
N LEU A 373 3.36 2.94 0.64
CA LEU A 373 3.72 1.86 -0.29
C LEU A 373 4.47 2.38 -1.52
N MET A 374 4.08 3.54 -2.07
CA MET A 374 4.87 4.19 -3.13
C MET A 374 6.26 4.61 -2.64
N CYS A 375 6.41 5.09 -1.40
CA CYS A 375 7.72 5.42 -0.82
C CYS A 375 8.57 4.16 -0.62
N GLU A 376 8.00 3.06 -0.12
CA GLU A 376 8.66 1.78 0.01
C GLU A 376 9.14 1.26 -1.35
N VAL A 377 8.27 1.26 -2.36
CA VAL A 377 8.62 0.86 -3.73
C VAL A 377 9.73 1.76 -4.28
N ALA A 378 9.64 3.07 -4.10
CA ALA A 378 10.67 4.01 -4.55
C ALA A 378 12.02 3.71 -3.88
N VAL A 379 12.06 3.65 -2.56
CA VAL A 379 13.29 3.49 -1.77
C VAL A 379 13.96 2.14 -2.00
N ASN A 380 13.18 1.06 -2.13
CA ASN A 380 13.72 -0.29 -2.28
C ASN A 380 13.98 -0.70 -3.73
N SER A 381 13.58 0.09 -4.72
CA SER A 381 13.90 -0.15 -6.13
C SER A 381 14.91 0.84 -6.72
N HIS A 382 15.07 2.01 -6.11
CA HIS A 382 15.96 3.06 -6.63
C HIS A 382 17.38 3.00 -6.06
N PHE A 383 17.53 2.61 -4.79
CA PHE A 383 18.82 2.63 -4.10
C PHE A 383 19.43 1.24 -3.96
N SER A 384 20.77 1.19 -3.85
CA SER A 384 21.48 -0.04 -3.54
C SER A 384 21.20 -0.51 -2.10
N LEU A 385 21.50 -1.78 -1.81
CA LEU A 385 21.32 -2.37 -0.48
C LEU A 385 22.05 -1.61 0.64
N ASN A 386 23.19 -0.98 0.32
CA ASN A 386 24.02 -0.29 1.30
C ASN A 386 23.50 1.11 1.65
N ALA A 387 22.60 1.67 0.84
CA ALA A 387 22.04 2.99 1.10
C ALA A 387 21.12 2.93 2.33
N GLN A 388 21.50 3.68 3.38
CA GLN A 388 20.76 3.79 4.64
C GLN A 388 19.58 4.76 4.47
N ILE A 389 18.64 4.40 3.60
CA ILE A 389 17.44 5.19 3.29
C ILE A 389 16.23 4.29 3.52
N PHE A 390 15.29 4.75 4.35
CA PHE A 390 14.14 3.98 4.83
C PHE A 390 12.86 4.79 4.65
N ALA A 391 11.75 4.13 4.31
CA ALA A 391 10.43 4.74 4.45
C ALA A 391 9.86 4.39 5.83
N SER A 392 9.06 5.30 6.38
CA SER A 392 8.45 5.10 7.70
C SER A 392 6.93 5.03 7.59
N ASP A 393 6.35 4.06 8.29
CA ASP A 393 4.90 3.88 8.44
C ASP A 393 4.33 4.58 9.68
N ILE A 394 5.15 5.36 10.40
CA ILE A 394 4.83 5.94 11.71
C ILE A 394 3.55 6.80 11.74
N GLU A 395 3.13 7.36 10.59
CA GLU A 395 1.91 8.15 10.45
C GLU A 395 0.80 7.45 9.63
N VAL A 396 1.03 6.23 9.12
CA VAL A 396 0.11 5.58 8.16
C VAL A 396 -1.28 5.32 8.76
N LEU A 397 -1.32 4.98 10.05
CA LEU A 397 -2.55 4.70 10.78
C LEU A 397 -3.03 5.90 11.63
N GLU A 398 -2.35 7.04 11.54
CA GLU A 398 -2.74 8.24 12.27
C GLU A 398 -3.96 8.89 11.62
N LYS A 399 -4.90 9.32 12.47
CA LYS A 399 -6.13 9.99 12.01
C LYS A 399 -5.86 11.35 11.37
N GLU A 400 -4.79 12.01 11.80
CA GLU A 400 -4.32 13.29 11.31
C GLU A 400 -2.78 13.27 11.26
N ALA A 401 -2.21 14.02 10.34
CA ALA A 401 -0.76 14.17 10.23
C ALA A 401 -0.19 14.73 11.54
N LEU A 402 0.91 14.12 12.00
CA LEU A 402 1.64 14.61 13.15
C LEU A 402 2.26 15.96 12.81
N SER A 403 2.35 16.83 13.80
CA SER A 403 3.25 17.97 13.68
C SER A 403 4.69 17.46 13.54
N THR A 404 5.56 18.24 12.91
CA THR A 404 6.96 17.85 12.73
C THR A 404 7.66 17.58 14.06
N TYR A 405 7.38 18.37 15.10
CA TYR A 405 7.97 18.16 16.42
C TYR A 405 7.50 16.85 17.05
N ASP A 406 6.20 16.53 16.96
CA ASP A 406 5.65 15.27 17.48
C ASP A 406 6.23 14.06 16.76
N LEU A 407 6.38 14.16 15.45
CA LEU A 407 7.03 13.13 14.62
C LEU A 407 8.46 12.86 15.11
N LEU A 408 9.30 13.90 15.23
CA LEU A 408 10.69 13.74 15.66
C LEU A 408 10.80 13.23 17.10
N THR A 409 9.94 13.71 18.00
CA THR A 409 9.91 13.25 19.39
C THR A 409 9.54 11.77 19.47
N ARG A 410 8.58 11.32 18.64
CA ARG A 410 8.19 9.90 18.58
C ARG A 410 9.30 9.02 18.00
N LEU A 411 9.98 9.48 16.95
CA LEU A 411 11.14 8.78 16.40
C LEU A 411 12.28 8.68 17.42
N LYS A 412 12.58 9.78 18.13
CA LYS A 412 13.55 9.81 19.23
C LYS A 412 13.17 8.87 20.38
N ALA A 413 11.89 8.74 20.68
CA ALA A 413 11.41 7.79 21.69
C ALA A 413 11.58 6.32 21.24
N GLN A 414 11.43 6.04 19.93
CA GLN A 414 11.65 4.70 19.36
C GLN A 414 13.13 4.32 19.24
N ARG A 415 14.01 5.30 19.01
CA ARG A 415 15.46 5.14 18.81
C ARG A 415 16.24 6.19 19.62
N PRO A 416 16.28 6.09 20.96
CA PRO A 416 16.89 7.09 21.83
C PRO A 416 18.41 7.24 21.65
N GLU A 417 19.06 6.24 21.05
CA GLU A 417 20.48 6.25 20.71
C GLU A 417 20.82 7.09 19.47
N CYS A 418 19.80 7.45 18.67
CA CYS A 418 20.00 8.20 17.42
C CYS A 418 19.86 9.71 17.63
N GLU A 419 20.65 10.48 16.87
CA GLU A 419 20.54 11.94 16.78
C GLU A 419 19.65 12.29 15.58
N PHE A 420 18.45 12.82 15.84
CA PHE A 420 17.52 13.17 14.78
C PHE A 420 17.68 14.61 14.29
N MET A 421 17.59 14.78 12.98
CA MET A 421 17.62 16.06 12.28
C MET A 421 16.41 16.15 11.35
N PHE A 422 15.96 17.34 11.02
CA PHE A 422 14.86 17.54 10.07
C PHE A 422 15.30 18.27 8.81
N VAL A 423 14.79 17.85 7.66
CA VAL A 423 15.19 18.39 6.36
C VAL A 423 14.08 19.28 5.81
N ILE A 424 14.40 20.53 5.48
CA ILE A 424 13.49 21.49 4.85
C ILE A 424 14.11 22.17 3.62
N GLY A 425 13.25 22.67 2.74
CA GLY A 425 13.64 23.58 1.68
C GLY A 425 13.56 25.05 2.12
N THR A 426 14.19 25.95 1.35
CA THR A 426 14.14 27.41 1.60
C THR A 426 12.73 28.01 1.45
N ASP A 427 11.77 27.29 0.89
CA ASP A 427 10.35 27.66 0.83
C ASP A 427 9.72 27.77 2.22
N TRP A 428 10.16 26.96 3.19
CA TRP A 428 9.67 27.01 4.57
C TRP A 428 10.33 28.07 5.45
N LEU A 429 11.24 28.87 4.87
CA LEU A 429 11.89 30.00 5.54
C LEU A 429 11.28 31.34 5.12
N GLN A 430 10.28 31.32 4.24
CA GLN A 430 9.66 32.52 3.72
C GLN A 430 8.66 33.13 4.72
N PRO A 431 8.45 34.46 4.74
CA PRO A 431 7.59 35.12 5.73
C PRO A 431 6.16 34.53 5.87
N GLY A 432 5.58 34.05 4.76
CA GLY A 432 4.24 33.45 4.72
C GLY A 432 4.18 31.95 5.05
N ALA A 433 5.33 31.27 5.11
CA ALA A 433 5.42 29.82 5.32
C ALA A 433 6.41 29.43 6.44
N ASP A 434 6.98 30.41 7.14
CA ASP A 434 8.03 30.25 8.15
C ASP A 434 7.71 29.13 9.15
N PHE A 435 8.52 28.07 9.12
CA PHE A 435 8.32 26.87 9.92
C PHE A 435 8.39 27.13 11.43
N ARG A 436 8.98 28.24 11.88
CA ARG A 436 8.95 28.65 13.30
C ARG A 436 7.52 28.86 13.81
N LYS A 437 6.58 29.13 12.90
CA LYS A 437 5.14 29.31 13.20
C LYS A 437 4.36 27.99 13.24
N TRP A 438 5.00 26.86 12.93
CA TRP A 438 4.32 25.56 13.03
C TRP A 438 3.98 25.26 14.48
N VAL A 439 2.82 24.65 14.70
CA VAL A 439 2.29 24.41 16.04
C VAL A 439 2.23 22.92 16.33
N SER A 440 2.59 22.54 17.55
CA SER A 440 2.59 21.17 18.07
C SER A 440 2.06 21.16 19.50
N LYS A 441 1.76 19.97 20.04
CA LYS A 441 1.55 19.80 21.48
C LYS A 441 2.68 18.97 22.05
N ASP A 442 3.34 19.43 23.09
CA ASP A 442 4.40 18.63 23.70
C ASP A 442 3.83 17.45 24.53
N PRO A 443 4.68 16.54 25.06
CA PRO A 443 4.21 15.40 25.87
C PRO A 443 3.42 15.77 27.13
N THR A 444 3.49 17.02 27.59
CA THR A 444 2.71 17.54 28.73
C THR A 444 1.37 18.14 28.30
N GLY A 445 1.14 18.27 27.00
CA GLY A 445 -0.07 18.84 26.40
C GLY A 445 0.02 20.34 26.12
N GLU A 446 1.17 20.98 26.38
CA GLU A 446 1.38 22.40 26.12
C GLU A 446 1.54 22.67 24.62
N THR A 447 0.89 23.73 24.13
CA THR A 447 1.03 24.15 22.74
C THR A 447 2.36 24.84 22.54
N ILE A 448 3.19 24.31 21.65
CA ILE A 448 4.53 24.80 21.35
C ILE A 448 4.59 25.24 19.88
N SER A 449 5.46 26.22 19.61
CA SER A 449 5.77 26.66 18.24
C SER A 449 7.00 25.93 17.68
N GLY A 450 7.28 26.13 16.39
CA GLY A 450 8.49 25.64 15.73
C GLY A 450 9.80 26.16 16.34
N GLU A 451 9.75 27.09 17.30
CA GLU A 451 10.93 27.46 18.09
C GLU A 451 11.43 26.30 18.95
N LYS A 452 10.55 25.45 19.51
CA LYS A 452 10.99 24.28 20.29
C LYS A 452 11.70 23.25 19.41
N LEU A 453 11.24 23.09 18.17
CA LEU A 453 11.92 22.29 17.15
C LEU A 453 13.39 22.72 16.99
N LEU A 454 13.65 24.03 16.95
CA LEU A 454 14.99 24.62 16.83
C LEU A 454 15.85 24.58 18.10
N GLN A 455 15.25 24.30 19.26
CA GLN A 455 16.00 24.12 20.50
C GLN A 455 16.56 22.70 20.60
N GLU A 456 15.83 21.72 20.07
CA GLU A 456 16.11 20.29 20.28
C GLU A 456 16.71 19.57 19.07
N PHE A 457 16.39 20.00 17.84
CA PHE A 457 16.76 19.28 16.62
C PHE A 457 17.54 20.18 15.65
N ASP A 458 18.52 19.58 14.99
CA ASP A 458 19.24 20.24 13.90
C ASP A 458 18.39 20.24 12.61
N ILE A 459 18.44 21.36 11.88
CA ILE A 459 17.65 21.56 10.66
C ILE A 459 18.58 21.66 9.46
N ILE A 460 18.48 20.68 8.55
CA ILE A 460 19.19 20.66 7.27
C ILE A 460 18.35 21.43 6.24
N VAL A 461 18.94 22.44 5.63
CA VAL A 461 18.28 23.32 4.66
C VAL A 461 18.87 23.13 3.27
N PHE A 462 18.04 22.80 2.29
CA PHE A 462 18.43 22.82 0.88
C PHE A 462 17.81 24.01 0.14
N LYS A 463 18.57 24.60 -0.79
CA LYS A 463 18.08 25.67 -1.65
C LYS A 463 17.03 25.15 -2.63
N ARG A 464 15.91 25.88 -2.72
CA ARG A 464 14.88 25.71 -3.75
C ARG A 464 14.88 26.89 -4.71
N PRO A 465 14.79 26.64 -6.03
CA PRO A 465 14.65 27.71 -7.02
C PRO A 465 13.44 28.60 -6.71
N GLY A 466 13.64 29.93 -6.74
CA GLY A 466 12.59 30.92 -6.47
C GLY A 466 12.34 31.25 -5.00
N PHE A 467 13.11 30.66 -4.07
CA PHE A 467 13.00 30.89 -2.63
C PHE A 467 14.36 31.32 -2.06
N ASP A 468 14.65 32.61 -2.19
CA ASP A 468 15.94 33.17 -1.79
C ASP A 468 16.00 33.35 -0.27
N VAL A 469 17.10 32.87 0.31
CA VAL A 469 17.47 33.07 1.71
C VAL A 469 18.95 33.35 1.76
N VAL A 470 19.32 34.52 2.28
CA VAL A 470 20.72 34.98 2.34
C VAL A 470 21.45 34.34 3.51
N ASP A 471 20.86 34.42 4.70
CA ASP A 471 21.45 33.90 5.93
C ASP A 471 20.43 33.07 6.72
N ILE A 472 20.69 31.77 6.86
CA ILE A 472 19.84 30.87 7.64
C ILE A 472 20.09 30.97 9.14
N THR A 473 21.19 31.61 9.57
CA THR A 473 21.52 31.75 10.99
C THR A 473 20.56 32.68 11.72
N GLU A 474 19.88 33.57 11.00
CA GLU A 474 18.78 34.41 11.50
C GLU A 474 17.58 33.59 12.03
N PHE A 475 17.47 32.33 11.63
CA PHE A 475 16.40 31.44 12.07
C PHE A 475 16.78 30.64 13.34
N GLY A 476 18.07 30.51 13.65
CA GLY A 476 18.56 29.85 14.86
C GLY A 476 19.92 29.16 14.70
N PRO A 477 20.59 28.81 15.82
CA PRO A 477 21.95 28.26 15.81
C PRO A 477 22.04 26.80 15.31
N ARG A 478 20.90 26.10 15.26
CA ARG A 478 20.78 24.71 14.79
C ARG A 478 20.48 24.58 13.29
N MET A 479 20.49 25.70 12.57
CA MET A 479 20.27 25.74 11.12
C MET A 479 21.57 25.38 10.39
N ARG A 480 21.49 24.43 9.45
CA ARG A 480 22.65 23.95 8.68
C ARG A 480 22.32 23.95 7.19
N TRP A 481 23.13 24.62 6.39
CA TRP A 481 23.04 24.48 4.94
C TRP A 481 23.46 23.06 4.54
N MET A 482 22.68 22.42 3.67
CA MET A 482 23.13 21.22 2.99
C MET A 482 24.22 21.61 1.99
N VAL A 483 25.45 21.16 2.25
CA VAL A 483 26.61 21.43 1.39
C VAL A 483 27.14 20.11 0.89
N MET A 484 27.27 20.00 -0.42
CA MET A 484 27.87 18.81 -1.04
C MET A 484 29.40 18.85 -0.90
N PRO A 485 30.04 17.76 -0.45
CA PRO A 485 31.48 17.75 -0.23
C PRO A 485 32.26 17.70 -1.55
N TYR A 486 33.57 17.96 -1.48
CA TYR A 486 34.53 17.80 -2.57
C TYR A 486 34.20 18.56 -3.87
N GLY A 487 33.47 19.68 -3.77
CA GLY A 487 33.08 20.49 -4.93
C GLY A 487 31.97 19.85 -5.79
N MET A 488 31.31 18.80 -5.29
CA MET A 488 30.12 18.26 -5.92
C MET A 488 29.00 19.31 -5.96
N LYS A 489 28.12 19.20 -6.97
CA LYS A 489 26.97 20.08 -7.11
C LYS A 489 25.70 19.30 -6.77
N LYS A 490 24.82 19.92 -5.98
CA LYS A 490 23.45 19.45 -5.77
C LYS A 490 22.74 19.32 -7.12
N ILE A 491 21.97 18.26 -7.30
CA ILE A 491 21.15 18.09 -8.50
C ILE A 491 19.73 18.58 -8.20
N ASP A 492 19.19 19.44 -9.07
CA ASP A 492 17.82 19.95 -8.93
C ASP A 492 17.02 19.67 -10.20
N LEU A 493 15.91 18.93 -10.07
CA LEU A 493 15.05 18.55 -11.18
C LEU A 493 13.82 19.44 -11.35
N ASN A 494 13.59 20.41 -10.44
CA ASN A 494 12.38 21.25 -10.41
C ASN A 494 11.08 20.49 -10.74
N LEU A 495 10.92 19.27 -10.21
CA LEU A 495 9.80 18.38 -10.49
C LEU A 495 8.89 18.27 -9.27
N THR A 496 7.59 18.48 -9.47
CA THR A 496 6.59 18.47 -8.39
C THR A 496 5.61 17.30 -8.53
N SER A 497 5.13 16.75 -7.41
CA SER A 497 4.06 15.74 -7.43
C SER A 497 2.76 16.27 -8.05
N THR A 498 2.48 17.57 -7.94
CA THR A 498 1.32 18.21 -8.60
C THR A 498 1.37 18.04 -10.11
N GLU A 499 2.52 18.25 -10.73
CA GLU A 499 2.68 18.08 -12.18
C GLU A 499 2.49 16.61 -12.59
N VAL A 500 3.01 15.65 -11.81
CA VAL A 500 2.79 14.21 -12.03
C VAL A 500 1.29 13.88 -12.00
N ARG A 501 0.56 14.38 -10.98
CA ARG A 501 -0.90 14.18 -10.89
C ARG A 501 -1.66 14.80 -12.07
N ASN A 502 -1.26 15.99 -12.53
CA ASN A 502 -1.88 16.65 -13.68
C ASN A 502 -1.71 15.81 -14.96
N ARG A 503 -0.50 15.29 -15.20
CA ARG A 503 -0.23 14.41 -16.34
C ARG A 503 -0.97 13.07 -16.26
N ALA A 504 -1.07 12.50 -15.07
CA ALA A 504 -1.84 11.26 -14.84
C ALA A 504 -3.33 11.48 -15.19
N ARG A 505 -3.95 12.52 -14.61
CA ARG A 505 -5.34 12.91 -14.87
C ARG A 505 -5.60 13.18 -16.36
N LEU A 506 -4.69 13.88 -17.03
CA LEU A 506 -4.79 14.12 -18.47
C LEU A 506 -4.70 12.81 -19.26
N SER A 507 -3.79 11.91 -18.88
CA SER A 507 -3.64 10.60 -19.53
C SER A 507 -4.89 9.73 -19.40
N TYR A 508 -5.54 9.76 -18.23
CA TYR A 508 -6.81 9.06 -17.99
C TYR A 508 -8.01 9.64 -18.76
N SER A 509 -8.01 10.95 -19.03
CA SER A 509 -9.14 11.64 -19.67
C SER A 509 -9.13 11.64 -21.20
N ARG A 510 -7.99 11.32 -21.84
CA ARG A 510 -7.90 11.24 -23.31
C ARG A 510 -8.76 10.08 -23.84
N LYS A 511 -9.60 10.38 -24.85
CA LYS A 511 -10.51 9.41 -25.49
C LYS A 511 -9.86 8.59 -26.60
N ASP A 512 -8.60 8.86 -26.93
CA ASP A 512 -7.91 8.27 -28.10
C ASP A 512 -7.50 6.80 -27.89
N HIS A 513 -7.80 6.20 -26.73
CA HIS A 513 -7.46 4.81 -26.36
C HIS A 513 -8.42 3.75 -26.93
N ILE A 514 -9.06 4.03 -28.07
CA ILE A 514 -10.12 3.18 -28.65
C ILE A 514 -9.61 1.77 -29.01
N GLU A 515 -8.30 1.57 -29.16
CA GLU A 515 -7.72 0.25 -29.51
C GLU A 515 -7.08 -0.53 -28.35
N THR A 516 -6.63 0.12 -27.26
CA THR A 516 -5.84 -0.56 -26.19
C THR A 516 -6.56 -0.76 -24.86
N MET A 517 -7.82 -0.32 -24.71
CA MET A 517 -8.67 -0.49 -23.50
C MET A 517 -8.11 0.03 -22.14
N GLN A 518 -6.85 0.49 -22.06
CA GLN A 518 -6.21 0.96 -20.84
C GLN A 518 -5.33 2.20 -21.12
N PRO A 519 -5.46 3.29 -20.33
CA PRO A 519 -4.53 4.41 -20.42
C PRO A 519 -3.13 3.96 -19.97
N THR A 520 -2.12 4.24 -20.79
CA THR A 520 -0.75 3.74 -20.59
C THR A 520 0.02 4.48 -19.50
N LEU A 521 -0.46 5.65 -19.05
CA LEU A 521 0.26 6.56 -18.14
C LEU A 521 1.70 6.90 -18.57
N GLN A 522 2.03 6.71 -19.85
CA GLN A 522 3.37 6.91 -20.42
C GLN A 522 3.92 8.33 -20.16
N SER A 523 3.05 9.33 -20.01
CA SER A 523 3.46 10.71 -19.68
C SER A 523 4.17 10.86 -18.32
N LEU A 524 4.13 9.83 -17.48
CA LEU A 524 4.79 9.77 -16.17
C LEU A 524 6.16 9.10 -16.22
N ASP A 525 6.52 8.45 -17.34
CA ASP A 525 7.82 7.79 -17.49
C ASP A 525 8.97 8.77 -17.25
N GLY A 526 9.92 8.37 -16.42
CA GLY A 526 11.06 9.21 -16.03
C GLY A 526 10.76 10.28 -14.98
N LEU A 527 9.50 10.50 -14.57
CA LEU A 527 9.15 11.45 -13.51
C LEU A 527 9.08 10.79 -12.12
N VAL A 528 8.71 9.52 -12.07
CA VAL A 528 8.67 8.70 -10.85
C VAL A 528 9.49 7.43 -11.05
N PRO A 529 9.89 6.73 -9.98
CA PRO A 529 10.51 5.42 -10.12
C PRO A 529 9.57 4.45 -10.87
N PRO A 530 10.08 3.54 -11.73
CA PRO A 530 9.23 2.64 -12.52
C PRO A 530 8.25 1.81 -11.69
N GLY A 531 8.68 1.33 -10.51
CA GLY A 531 7.79 0.61 -9.60
C GLY A 531 6.65 1.48 -9.05
N VAL A 532 6.87 2.78 -8.85
CA VAL A 532 5.84 3.73 -8.41
C VAL A 532 4.84 3.96 -9.54
N LEU A 533 5.29 4.07 -10.79
CA LEU A 533 4.40 4.13 -11.95
C LEU A 533 3.52 2.87 -12.03
N THR A 534 4.11 1.70 -11.86
CA THR A 534 3.39 0.43 -11.80
C THR A 534 2.34 0.42 -10.69
N TYR A 535 2.68 0.90 -9.50
CA TYR A 535 1.76 1.02 -8.37
C TYR A 535 0.59 1.95 -8.68
N ILE A 536 0.86 3.16 -9.19
CA ILE A 536 -0.17 4.16 -9.58
C ILE A 536 -1.17 3.55 -10.55
N LYS A 537 -0.70 2.83 -11.58
CA LYS A 537 -1.59 2.20 -12.56
C LYS A 537 -2.45 1.09 -11.95
N ARG A 538 -1.84 0.18 -11.16
CA ARG A 538 -2.53 -0.97 -10.55
C ARG A 538 -3.61 -0.55 -9.56
N GLU A 539 -3.36 0.49 -8.78
CA GLU A 539 -4.33 1.02 -7.82
C GLU A 539 -5.22 2.14 -8.40
N ASN A 540 -5.12 2.41 -9.71
CA ASN A 540 -5.90 3.44 -10.40
C ASN A 540 -5.80 4.84 -9.75
N LEU A 541 -4.65 5.18 -9.15
CA LEU A 541 -4.49 6.45 -8.46
C LEU A 541 -4.54 7.63 -9.45
N TYR A 542 -5.13 8.75 -9.02
CA TYR A 542 -5.30 9.98 -9.81
C TYR A 542 -6.23 9.88 -11.02
N LYS A 543 -7.00 8.79 -11.15
CA LYS A 543 -8.11 8.69 -12.09
C LYS A 543 -9.29 9.53 -11.58
N MET A 544 -9.84 10.40 -12.44
CA MET A 544 -10.98 11.29 -12.10
C MET A 544 -12.33 10.65 -12.36
#